data_AF-A0A7T5ET88-F1
#
_entry.id   AF-A0A7T5ET88-F1
#
_cell.length_a   1.000
_cell.length_b   1.000
_cell.length_c   1.000
_cell.angle_alpha   90.00
_cell.angle_beta   90.00
_cell.angle_gamma   90.00
#
_symmetry.space_group_name_H-M   'P 1'
#
loop_
_entity.id
_entity.type
_entity.pdbx_description
1 polymer ?
#
loop_
_entity_poly.entity_id
_entity_poly.type
_entity_poly.pdbx_seq_one_letter_code
_entity_poly.pdbx_strand_id
1 'polypeptide(L)'
;MSDDSSVCPPVIVPPISNSSSNHVQAGGTWCYDHKVMSDPPDMYAQLLGMAINRVCIWDPYIDEHGFPVFAFVPDGVEVQCLTSMGYDGSKNLNDTRVGRFLTAVDGQRNRWVSRMTVRYYNSRHDDCGKNAFHDRYLFVDDHVYVVGNPLAHHAIRNGSTAIHRIETSAARDLIRSMYTRYWNHTWTEQVYPIGGVHYAI
;
A
#
# COMPACT_ATOMS: atom_id res chain seq x y z
N MET A 1 32.85 -20.54 8.96
CA MET A 1 31.42 -20.55 8.60
C MET A 1 30.67 -19.98 9.78
N SER A 2 30.44 -18.67 9.76
CA SER A 2 29.72 -17.94 10.80
C SER A 2 28.31 -17.72 10.28
N ASP A 3 27.36 -18.43 10.87
CA ASP A 3 25.92 -18.20 10.70
C ASP A 3 25.59 -16.84 11.29
N ASP A 4 25.41 -15.86 10.42
CA ASP A 4 24.90 -14.54 10.76
C ASP A 4 23.40 -14.50 10.42
N SER A 5 22.61 -15.25 11.20
CA SER A 5 21.16 -15.17 11.14
C SER A 5 20.70 -13.95 11.93
N SER A 6 20.85 -12.77 11.32
CA SER A 6 20.20 -11.53 11.77
C SER A 6 18.69 -11.70 11.63
N VAL A 7 18.06 -12.20 12.69
CA VAL A 7 16.61 -12.28 12.80
C VAL A 7 16.11 -10.88 13.11
N CYS A 8 15.42 -10.24 12.15
CA CYS A 8 14.75 -8.97 12.39
C CYS A 8 13.81 -9.12 13.60
N PRO A 9 13.82 -8.16 14.55
CA PRO A 9 12.93 -8.23 15.70
C PRO A 9 11.46 -8.27 15.24
N PRO A 10 10.59 -9.01 15.96
CA PRO A 10 9.18 -9.06 15.63
C PRO A 10 8.57 -7.66 15.67
N VAL A 11 7.84 -7.29 14.62
CA VAL A 11 7.07 -6.04 14.60
C VAL A 11 5.97 -6.19 15.63
N ILE A 12 6.09 -5.44 16.74
CA ILE A 12 5.05 -5.37 17.77
C ILE A 12 3.90 -4.57 17.18
N VAL A 13 2.83 -5.27 16.82
CA VAL A 13 1.58 -4.64 16.40
C VAL A 13 0.84 -4.19 17.66
N PRO A 14 0.62 -2.88 17.87
CA PRO A 14 -0.11 -2.42 19.03
C PRO A 14 -1.55 -2.97 19.01
N PRO A 15 -2.11 -3.35 20.17
CA PRO A 15 -3.49 -3.82 20.24
C PRO A 15 -4.45 -2.71 19.76
N ILE A 16 -5.48 -3.11 19.00
CA ILE A 16 -6.58 -2.23 18.63
C ILE A 16 -7.28 -1.81 19.93
N SER A 17 -7.03 -0.58 20.37
CA SER A 17 -7.65 -0.06 21.59
C SER A 17 -9.11 0.31 21.27
N ASN A 18 -10.04 -0.06 22.15
CA ASN A 18 -11.47 0.32 22.08
C ASN A 18 -11.72 1.83 22.33
N SER A 19 -10.72 2.69 22.07
CA SER A 19 -10.85 4.14 22.20
C SER A 19 -11.73 4.69 21.07
N SER A 20 -12.36 5.83 21.33
CA SER A 20 -12.96 6.71 20.32
C SER A 20 -12.16 6.68 19.02
N SER A 21 -12.81 6.33 17.91
CA SER A 21 -12.23 6.35 16.57
C SER A 21 -11.44 7.64 16.36
N ASN A 22 -10.20 7.57 15.87
CA ASN A 22 -9.35 8.76 15.70
C ASN A 22 -9.67 9.59 14.44
N HIS A 23 -10.93 9.57 14.03
CA HIS A 23 -11.45 10.22 12.84
C HIS A 23 -12.89 10.69 13.07
N VAL A 24 -13.35 11.64 12.27
CA VAL A 24 -14.76 12.04 12.17
C VAL A 24 -15.36 11.39 10.93
N GLN A 25 -16.60 10.89 11.01
CA GLN A 25 -17.25 10.19 9.91
C GLN A 25 -18.60 10.80 9.53
N ALA A 26 -18.87 10.91 8.23
CA ALA A 26 -20.20 11.19 7.68
C ALA A 26 -20.31 10.67 6.24
N GLY A 27 -21.46 10.07 5.88
CA GLY A 27 -21.78 9.71 4.49
C GLY A 27 -20.70 8.89 3.76
N GLY A 28 -20.18 7.83 4.41
CA GLY A 28 -19.12 6.99 3.83
C GLY A 28 -17.74 7.67 3.74
N THR A 29 -17.56 8.81 4.41
CA THR A 29 -16.30 9.56 4.47
C THR A 29 -15.76 9.54 5.88
N TRP A 30 -14.47 9.25 6.01
CA TRP A 30 -13.72 9.32 7.25
C TRP A 30 -12.64 10.38 7.12
N CYS A 31 -12.64 11.37 8.00
CA CYS A 31 -11.70 12.48 8.01
C CYS A 31 -10.82 12.40 9.25
N TYR A 32 -9.52 12.42 9.02
CA TYR A 32 -8.50 12.49 10.05
C TYR A 32 -7.79 13.85 9.98
N ASP A 33 -7.73 14.56 11.10
CA ASP A 33 -6.95 15.79 11.23
C ASP A 33 -5.77 15.60 12.18
N HIS A 34 -4.56 15.51 11.61
CA HIS A 34 -3.35 15.35 12.40
C HIS A 34 -3.14 16.49 13.40
N LYS A 35 -3.72 17.68 13.20
CA LYS A 35 -3.61 18.79 14.16
C LYS A 35 -4.44 18.58 15.42
N VAL A 36 -5.50 17.79 15.32
CA VAL A 36 -6.46 17.54 16.41
C VAL A 36 -6.18 16.20 17.08
N MET A 37 -5.79 15.20 16.31
CA MET A 37 -5.57 13.83 16.77
C MET A 37 -4.09 13.58 17.13
N SER A 38 -3.85 12.85 18.23
CA SER A 38 -2.50 12.49 18.70
C SER A 38 -1.92 11.25 18.00
N ASP A 39 -2.79 10.30 17.65
CA ASP A 39 -2.39 9.00 17.08
C ASP A 39 -2.42 9.03 15.54
N PRO A 40 -1.68 8.13 14.84
CA PRO A 40 -1.78 7.97 13.39
C PRO A 40 -3.20 7.55 12.94
N PRO A 41 -3.64 7.89 11.72
CA PRO A 41 -4.98 7.52 11.23
C PRO A 41 -5.21 6.01 11.30
N ASP A 42 -6.28 5.56 11.95
CA ASP A 42 -6.57 4.13 12.14
C ASP A 42 -7.43 3.53 11.02
N MET A 43 -8.17 4.37 10.28
CA MET A 43 -9.21 3.89 9.37
C MET A 43 -8.65 3.01 8.25
N TYR A 44 -7.48 3.34 7.69
CA TYR A 44 -6.88 2.50 6.64
C TYR A 44 -6.60 1.09 7.16
N ALA A 45 -6.00 0.98 8.35
CA ALA A 45 -5.72 -0.29 9.01
C ALA A 45 -7.00 -1.07 9.35
N GLN A 46 -8.04 -0.38 9.83
CA GLN A 46 -9.34 -0.99 10.08
C GLN A 46 -9.97 -1.57 8.80
N LEU A 47 -9.92 -0.83 7.67
CA LEU A 47 -10.41 -1.32 6.38
C LEU A 47 -9.64 -2.57 5.90
N LEU A 48 -8.31 -2.57 6.06
CA LEU A 48 -7.50 -3.75 5.75
C LEU A 48 -7.88 -4.96 6.61
N GLY A 49 -8.16 -4.73 7.90
CA GLY A 49 -8.60 -5.76 8.84
C GLY A 49 -9.97 -6.38 8.54
N MET A 50 -10.77 -5.74 7.69
CA MET A 50 -12.08 -6.23 7.26
C MET A 50 -12.03 -7.13 6.02
N ALA A 51 -10.87 -7.25 5.37
CA ALA A 51 -10.73 -8.01 4.13
C ALA A 51 -10.94 -9.51 4.35
N ILE A 52 -11.66 -10.16 3.44
CA ILE A 52 -11.95 -11.60 3.47
C ILE A 52 -11.12 -12.33 2.41
N ASN A 53 -11.06 -11.79 1.20
CA ASN A 53 -10.44 -12.47 0.06
C ASN A 53 -9.24 -11.68 -0.46
N ARG A 54 -9.41 -10.39 -0.71
CA ARG A 54 -8.38 -9.60 -1.40
C ARG A 54 -8.37 -8.13 -1.00
N VAL A 55 -7.15 -7.61 -0.88
CA VAL A 55 -6.84 -6.19 -0.84
C VAL A 55 -6.08 -5.82 -2.11
N CYS A 56 -6.50 -4.75 -2.78
CA CYS A 56 -5.67 -4.09 -3.78
C CYS A 56 -5.36 -2.66 -3.30
N ILE A 57 -4.11 -2.23 -3.42
CA ILE A 57 -3.66 -0.89 -3.10
C ILE A 57 -3.12 -0.28 -4.38
N TRP A 58 -3.70 0.83 -4.81
CA TRP A 58 -3.19 1.64 -5.89
C TRP A 58 -2.73 2.97 -5.30
N ASP A 59 -1.42 3.13 -5.14
CA ASP A 59 -0.83 4.35 -4.60
C ASP A 59 0.52 4.62 -5.27
N PRO A 60 0.67 5.74 -6.00
CA PRO A 60 1.93 6.06 -6.69
C PRO A 60 3.11 6.37 -5.76
N TYR A 61 2.89 6.41 -4.44
CA TYR A 61 3.86 6.85 -3.45
C TYR A 61 4.13 5.80 -2.36
N ILE A 62 3.90 4.50 -2.63
CA ILE A 62 4.26 3.45 -1.69
C ILE A 62 5.77 3.49 -1.40
N ASP A 63 6.10 3.42 -0.11
CA ASP A 63 7.46 3.30 0.43
C ASP A 63 7.47 2.38 1.67
N GLU A 64 8.65 2.17 2.23
CA GLU A 64 8.89 1.32 3.39
C GLU A 64 8.14 1.76 4.66
N HIS A 65 7.83 3.05 4.82
CA HIS A 65 7.15 3.58 5.99
C HIS A 65 5.67 3.20 6.02
N GLY A 66 5.08 2.89 4.86
CA GLY A 66 3.72 2.35 4.75
C GLY A 66 3.61 0.88 5.15
N PHE A 67 4.72 0.12 5.17
CA PHE A 67 4.68 -1.32 5.39
C PHE A 67 3.99 -1.79 6.71
N PRO A 68 4.09 -1.08 7.85
CA PRO A 68 3.42 -1.49 9.09
C PRO A 68 1.90 -1.69 8.98
N VAL A 69 1.20 -0.99 8.07
CA VAL A 69 -0.26 -1.13 7.92
C VAL A 69 -0.68 -2.53 7.44
N PHE A 70 0.21 -3.27 6.78
CA PHE A 70 -0.09 -4.63 6.33
C PHE A 70 -0.22 -5.61 7.50
N ALA A 71 0.28 -5.27 8.69
CA ALA A 71 0.12 -6.10 9.88
C ALA A 71 -1.35 -6.40 10.21
N PHE A 72 -2.26 -5.53 9.78
CA PHE A 72 -3.70 -5.63 10.00
C PHE A 72 -4.44 -6.50 8.97
N VAL A 73 -3.82 -6.87 7.86
CA VAL A 73 -4.47 -7.75 6.86
C VAL A 73 -4.61 -9.16 7.45
N PRO A 74 -5.83 -9.73 7.50
CA PRO A 74 -6.10 -11.06 8.04
C PRO A 74 -5.37 -12.15 7.27
N ASP A 75 -5.12 -13.31 7.88
CA ASP A 75 -4.47 -14.43 7.19
C ASP A 75 -5.30 -15.02 6.05
N GLY A 76 -4.64 -15.48 4.99
CA GLY A 76 -5.28 -16.01 3.78
C GLY A 76 -5.71 -14.96 2.74
N VAL A 77 -5.78 -13.68 3.11
CA VAL A 77 -6.10 -12.58 2.17
C VAL A 77 -4.96 -12.32 1.18
N GLU A 78 -5.29 -12.22 -0.11
CA GLU A 78 -4.36 -11.78 -1.17
C GLU A 78 -4.14 -10.26 -1.11
N VAL A 79 -2.91 -9.81 -1.33
CA VAL A 79 -2.55 -8.39 -1.37
C VAL A 79 -1.91 -8.04 -2.70
N GLN A 80 -2.45 -7.05 -3.39
CA GLN A 80 -1.91 -6.53 -4.65
C GLN A 80 -1.55 -5.05 -4.49
N CYS A 81 -0.28 -4.69 -4.67
CA CYS A 81 0.20 -3.32 -4.58
C CYS A 81 0.62 -2.83 -5.97
N LEU A 82 0.00 -1.76 -6.45
CA LEU A 82 0.34 -1.05 -7.67
C LEU A 82 0.85 0.35 -7.32
N THR A 83 2.08 0.65 -7.71
CA THR A 83 2.74 1.92 -7.39
C THR A 83 3.51 2.47 -8.57
N SER A 84 4.01 3.70 -8.44
CA SER A 84 5.00 4.24 -9.34
C SER A 84 6.40 3.93 -8.82
N MET A 85 7.35 3.66 -9.73
CA MET A 85 8.77 3.65 -9.37
C MET A 85 9.20 4.98 -8.73
N GLY A 86 8.52 6.07 -9.10
CA GLY A 86 8.81 7.42 -8.62
C GLY A 86 9.94 8.10 -9.42
N TYR A 87 10.06 9.41 -9.23
CA TYR A 87 11.15 10.21 -9.77
C TYR A 87 12.12 10.56 -8.63
N ASP A 88 12.93 9.59 -8.22
CA ASP A 88 14.03 9.81 -7.27
C ASP A 88 15.37 10.12 -7.95
N GLY A 89 15.37 10.18 -9.29
CA GLY A 89 16.57 10.36 -10.09
C GLY A 89 17.51 9.13 -10.12
N SER A 90 17.27 8.09 -9.33
CA SER A 90 18.09 6.88 -9.34
C SER A 90 17.73 5.97 -10.51
N LYS A 91 18.72 5.32 -11.12
CA LYS A 91 18.51 4.25 -12.11
C LYS A 91 18.48 2.87 -11.45
N ASN A 92 18.88 2.78 -10.18
CA ASN A 92 18.95 1.54 -9.44
C ASN A 92 17.68 1.39 -8.60
N LEU A 93 16.93 0.30 -8.84
CA LEU A 93 15.69 0.00 -8.14
C LEU A 93 15.86 0.02 -6.62
N ASN A 94 16.99 -0.45 -6.09
CA ASN A 94 17.24 -0.56 -4.65
C ASN A 94 17.29 0.81 -3.95
N ASP A 95 17.64 1.88 -4.69
CA ASP A 95 17.69 3.24 -4.15
C ASP A 95 16.33 3.95 -4.23
N THR A 96 15.34 3.31 -4.88
CA THR A 96 14.00 3.86 -5.05
C THR A 96 13.12 3.60 -3.84
N ARG A 97 12.04 4.39 -3.69
CA ARG A 97 11.00 4.13 -2.67
C ARG A 97 10.41 2.73 -2.80
N VAL A 98 10.17 2.30 -4.03
CA VAL A 98 9.71 0.95 -4.35
C VAL A 98 10.72 -0.10 -3.91
N GLY A 99 12.02 0.11 -4.19
CA GLY A 99 13.06 -0.83 -3.78
C GLY A 99 13.10 -1.02 -2.27
N ARG A 100 13.07 0.08 -1.52
CA ARG A 100 13.04 0.03 -0.05
C ARG A 100 11.77 -0.64 0.48
N PHE A 101 10.62 -0.40 -0.12
CA PHE A 101 9.39 -1.10 0.21
C PHE A 101 9.52 -2.61 -0.04
N LEU A 102 10.08 -3.02 -1.18
CA LEU A 102 10.31 -4.44 -1.49
C LEU A 102 11.27 -5.09 -0.49
N THR A 103 12.32 -4.40 -0.05
CA THR A 103 13.21 -4.86 1.01
C THR A 103 12.45 -5.07 2.33
N ALA A 104 11.53 -4.18 2.70
CA ALA A 104 10.71 -4.34 3.90
C ALA A 104 9.76 -5.56 3.80
N VAL A 105 9.14 -5.77 2.63
CA VAL A 105 8.34 -6.96 2.34
C VAL A 105 9.19 -8.23 2.46
N ASP A 106 10.40 -8.21 1.91
CA ASP A 106 11.31 -9.36 1.93
C ASP A 106 11.82 -9.69 3.35
N GLY A 107 12.04 -8.68 4.19
CA GLY A 107 12.33 -8.87 5.62
C GLY A 107 11.23 -9.61 6.39
N GLN A 108 10.03 -9.70 5.82
CA GLN A 108 8.88 -10.44 6.37
C GLN A 108 8.38 -11.52 5.37
N ARG A 109 9.29 -12.07 4.55
CA ARG A 109 8.99 -13.04 3.49
C ARG A 109 8.09 -14.19 3.95
N ASN A 110 8.34 -14.75 5.14
CA ASN A 110 7.56 -15.87 5.68
C ASN A 110 6.05 -15.58 5.76
N ARG A 111 5.66 -14.32 5.97
CA ARG A 111 4.26 -13.90 6.02
C ARG A 111 3.71 -13.50 4.65
N TRP A 112 4.53 -12.83 3.83
CA TRP A 112 4.02 -12.12 2.65
C TRP A 112 4.30 -12.80 1.30
N VAL A 113 5.26 -13.73 1.23
CA VAL A 113 5.72 -14.28 -0.06
C VAL A 113 4.66 -14.98 -0.88
N SER A 114 3.74 -15.69 -0.24
CA SER A 114 2.67 -16.41 -0.93
C SER A 114 1.43 -15.56 -1.19
N ARG A 115 1.40 -14.31 -0.73
CA ARG A 115 0.16 -13.54 -0.59
C ARG A 115 0.24 -12.13 -1.15
N MET A 116 1.43 -11.54 -1.23
CA MET A 116 1.61 -10.21 -1.76
C MET A 116 2.11 -10.28 -3.21
N THR A 117 1.58 -9.42 -4.07
CA THR A 117 2.12 -9.15 -5.40
C THR A 117 2.36 -7.64 -5.48
N VAL A 118 3.59 -7.25 -5.80
CA VAL A 118 3.94 -5.83 -5.99
C VAL A 118 4.30 -5.60 -7.45
N ARG A 119 3.63 -4.63 -8.04
CA ARG A 119 3.90 -4.14 -9.38
C ARG A 119 4.15 -2.65 -9.34
N TYR A 120 5.08 -2.19 -10.17
CA TYR A 120 5.30 -0.76 -10.36
C TYR A 120 5.26 -0.40 -11.82
N TYR A 121 4.84 0.83 -12.10
CA TYR A 121 5.00 1.41 -13.43
C TYR A 121 6.13 2.43 -13.45
N ASN A 122 6.90 2.39 -14.54
CA ASN A 122 8.01 3.30 -14.75
C ASN A 122 7.52 4.61 -15.39
N SER A 123 7.60 5.71 -14.65
CA SER A 123 7.29 7.05 -15.15
C SER A 123 8.42 7.65 -16.01
N ARG A 124 9.43 6.88 -16.42
CA ARG A 124 10.50 7.35 -17.31
C ARG A 124 10.33 6.93 -18.76
N HIS A 125 9.34 6.09 -19.08
CA HIS A 125 8.96 5.94 -20.49
C HIS A 125 8.38 7.27 -20.96
N ASP A 126 8.99 7.84 -22.00
CA ASP A 126 8.79 9.21 -22.49
C ASP A 126 7.32 9.54 -22.85
N ASP A 127 6.44 8.54 -22.93
CA ASP A 127 5.01 8.68 -23.18
C ASP A 127 4.11 8.69 -21.92
N CYS A 128 4.63 8.31 -20.75
CA CYS A 128 3.84 8.14 -19.51
C CYS A 128 4.29 9.06 -18.36
N GLY A 129 5.49 9.64 -18.46
CA GLY A 129 6.19 10.21 -17.30
C GLY A 129 5.66 11.50 -16.70
N LYS A 130 4.85 12.26 -17.44
CA LYS A 130 4.25 13.52 -16.94
C LYS A 130 2.77 13.40 -16.57
N ASN A 131 2.13 12.26 -16.87
CA ASN A 131 0.68 12.06 -16.77
C ASN A 131 0.30 10.77 -16.03
N ALA A 132 1.18 10.26 -15.16
CA ALA A 132 0.84 9.09 -14.37
C ALA A 132 -0.37 9.37 -13.47
N PHE A 133 -1.16 8.34 -13.22
CA PHE A 133 -2.34 8.44 -12.39
C PHE A 133 -1.90 8.75 -10.94
N HIS A 134 -2.33 9.90 -10.41
CA HIS A 134 -1.89 10.42 -9.11
C HIS A 134 -2.84 10.10 -7.95
N ASP A 135 -4.10 9.78 -8.25
CA ASP A 135 -5.08 9.43 -7.24
C ASP A 135 -4.77 8.08 -6.62
N ARG A 136 -5.24 7.88 -5.40
CA ARG A 136 -5.00 6.68 -4.61
C ARG A 136 -6.30 5.97 -4.35
N TYR A 137 -6.29 4.67 -4.57
CA TYR A 137 -7.44 3.82 -4.31
C TYR A 137 -7.05 2.63 -3.45
N LEU A 138 -7.93 2.30 -2.51
CA LEU A 138 -7.91 1.07 -1.74
C LEU A 138 -9.10 0.23 -2.16
N PHE A 139 -8.87 -1.03 -2.47
CA PHE A 139 -9.88 -2.02 -2.78
C PHE A 139 -9.87 -3.05 -1.66
N VAL A 140 -11.01 -3.27 -1.01
CA VAL A 140 -11.18 -4.30 0.02
C VAL A 140 -12.38 -5.13 -0.40
N ASP A 141 -12.10 -6.34 -0.88
CA ASP A 141 -13.09 -7.22 -1.51
C ASP A 141 -13.93 -6.48 -2.57
N ASP A 142 -15.20 -6.22 -2.25
CA ASP A 142 -16.15 -5.56 -3.14
C ASP A 142 -16.24 -4.04 -3.03
N HIS A 143 -15.50 -3.48 -2.08
CA HIS A 143 -15.51 -2.05 -1.79
C HIS A 143 -14.30 -1.36 -2.41
N VAL A 144 -14.52 -0.10 -2.83
CA VAL A 144 -13.48 0.78 -3.37
C VAL A 144 -13.52 2.07 -2.56
N TYR A 145 -12.35 2.56 -2.18
CA TYR A 145 -12.17 3.78 -1.42
C TYR A 145 -11.18 4.69 -2.14
N VAL A 146 -11.48 5.98 -2.23
CA VAL A 146 -10.48 7.00 -2.57
C VAL A 146 -9.75 7.42 -1.30
N VAL A 147 -8.43 7.58 -1.39
CA VAL A 147 -7.55 7.83 -0.25
C VAL A 147 -6.78 9.12 -0.45
N GLY A 148 -6.89 10.05 0.49
CA GLY A 148 -6.34 11.40 0.35
C GLY A 148 -4.81 11.46 0.39
N ASN A 149 -4.17 10.67 1.26
CA ASN A 149 -2.71 10.68 1.45
C ASN A 149 -2.06 9.34 1.12
N PRO A 150 -0.72 9.33 0.86
CA PRO A 150 0.06 8.11 0.66
C PRO A 150 -0.07 7.10 1.81
N LEU A 151 0.13 5.82 1.51
CA LEU A 151 0.09 4.69 2.44
C LEU A 151 0.90 4.94 3.72
N ALA A 152 2.10 5.51 3.59
CA ALA A 152 2.97 5.87 4.70
C ALA A 152 2.25 6.75 5.74
N HIS A 153 1.44 7.71 5.30
CA HIS A 153 0.75 8.65 6.18
C HIS A 153 -0.40 8.01 6.96
N HIS A 154 -0.75 6.74 6.68
CA HIS A 154 -1.68 5.95 7.48
C HIS A 154 -0.96 5.03 8.48
N ALA A 155 0.36 4.84 8.33
CA ALA A 155 1.20 4.17 9.32
C ALA A 155 1.73 5.14 10.38
N ILE A 156 1.97 6.40 9.98
CA ILE A 156 2.53 7.45 10.84
C ILE A 156 1.64 8.69 10.81
N ARG A 157 1.66 9.48 11.88
CA ARG A 157 0.94 10.76 11.96
C ARG A 157 1.63 11.80 11.07
N ASN A 158 1.30 11.80 9.78
CA ASN A 158 1.85 12.75 8.80
C ASN A 158 0.74 13.33 7.91
N GLY A 159 0.29 14.54 8.21
CA GLY A 159 -0.73 15.24 7.43
C GLY A 159 -2.17 14.78 7.69
N SER A 160 -3.12 15.67 7.41
CA SER A 160 -4.56 15.36 7.49
C SER A 160 -4.97 14.60 6.25
N THR A 161 -5.89 13.65 6.38
CA THR A 161 -6.32 12.80 5.27
C THR A 161 -7.80 12.49 5.37
N ALA A 162 -8.38 12.09 4.24
CA ALA A 162 -9.72 11.53 4.20
C ALA A 162 -9.70 10.22 3.42
N ILE A 163 -10.55 9.29 3.83
CA ILE A 163 -10.88 8.10 3.07
C ILE A 163 -12.36 8.18 2.75
N HIS A 164 -12.74 7.99 1.49
CA HIS A 164 -14.14 8.03 1.08
C HIS A 164 -14.51 6.78 0.30
N ARG A 165 -15.59 6.12 0.71
CA ARG A 165 -16.13 4.93 0.05
C ARG A 165 -16.90 5.33 -1.21
N ILE A 166 -16.59 4.66 -2.32
CA ILE A 166 -17.30 4.84 -3.59
C ILE A 166 -18.60 4.03 -3.57
N GLU A 167 -19.74 4.72 -3.39
CA GLU A 167 -21.03 4.05 -3.16
C GLU A 167 -21.72 3.53 -4.42
N THR A 168 -21.50 4.15 -5.58
CA THR A 168 -22.16 3.71 -6.82
C THR A 168 -21.38 2.57 -7.48
N SER A 169 -22.07 1.51 -7.89
CA SER A 169 -21.45 0.38 -8.62
C SER A 169 -20.76 0.84 -9.89
N ALA A 170 -21.40 1.71 -10.68
CA ALA A 170 -20.84 2.25 -11.91
C ALA A 170 -19.48 2.94 -11.70
N ALA A 171 -19.31 3.72 -10.63
CA ALA A 171 -18.01 4.35 -10.33
C ALA A 171 -16.99 3.33 -9.84
N ARG A 172 -17.39 2.34 -9.01
CA ARG A 172 -16.50 1.24 -8.61
C ARG A 172 -16.00 0.45 -9.80
N ASP A 173 -16.88 0.10 -10.73
CA ASP A 173 -16.54 -0.69 -11.92
C ASP A 173 -15.61 0.10 -12.85
N LEU A 174 -15.86 1.41 -13.03
CA LEU A 174 -14.95 2.28 -13.76
C LEU A 174 -13.55 2.30 -13.12
N ILE A 175 -13.45 2.56 -11.83
CA ILE A 175 -12.15 2.62 -11.11
C ILE A 175 -11.43 1.27 -11.16
N ARG A 176 -12.15 0.15 -10.97
CA ARG A 176 -11.60 -1.19 -11.11
C ARG A 176 -11.08 -1.45 -12.52
N SER A 177 -11.84 -1.06 -13.55
CA SER A 177 -11.40 -1.21 -14.94
C SER A 177 -10.10 -0.45 -15.22
N MET A 178 -9.96 0.75 -14.65
CA MET A 178 -8.73 1.55 -14.74
C MET A 178 -7.57 0.89 -14.00
N TYR A 179 -7.79 0.42 -12.77
CA TYR A 179 -6.79 -0.34 -12.03
C TYR A 179 -6.33 -1.58 -12.81
N THR A 180 -7.26 -2.40 -13.30
CA THR A 180 -6.96 -3.59 -14.10
C THR A 180 -6.19 -3.24 -15.38
N ARG A 181 -6.53 -2.13 -16.04
CA ARG A 181 -5.78 -1.65 -17.20
C ARG A 181 -4.33 -1.32 -16.86
N TYR A 182 -4.08 -0.60 -15.77
CA TYR A 182 -2.72 -0.25 -15.35
C TYR A 182 -1.97 -1.49 -14.88
N TRP A 183 -2.60 -2.30 -14.03
CA TRP A 183 -2.06 -3.55 -13.52
C TRP A 183 -1.58 -4.43 -14.68
N ASN A 184 -2.41 -4.66 -15.69
CA ASN A 184 -2.07 -5.54 -16.81
C ASN A 184 -1.27 -4.87 -17.93
N HIS A 185 -0.90 -3.60 -17.80
CA HIS A 185 -0.19 -2.92 -18.88
C HIS A 185 1.24 -3.41 -19.04
N THR A 186 1.72 -3.43 -20.29
CA THR A 186 3.10 -3.76 -20.68
C THR A 186 4.19 -2.86 -20.06
N TRP A 187 3.89 -1.63 -19.64
CA TRP A 187 4.85 -0.76 -18.93
C TRP A 187 4.76 -0.86 -17.40
N THR A 188 3.99 -1.82 -16.91
CA THR A 188 3.91 -2.16 -15.49
C THR A 188 4.72 -3.42 -15.24
N GLU A 189 5.82 -3.28 -14.51
CA GLU A 189 6.72 -4.35 -14.16
C GLU A 189 6.20 -5.08 -12.91
N GLN A 190 6.33 -6.41 -12.89
CA GLN A 190 6.05 -7.23 -11.72
C GLN A 190 7.36 -7.60 -11.03
N VAL A 191 7.39 -7.48 -9.71
CA VAL A 191 8.61 -7.70 -8.92
C VAL A 191 8.47 -8.82 -7.90
N TYR A 192 7.26 -9.01 -7.37
CA TYR A 192 7.00 -9.94 -6.26
C TYR A 192 5.73 -10.78 -6.53
N PRO A 193 5.68 -12.09 -6.20
CA PRO A 193 6.73 -12.89 -5.56
C PRO A 193 7.93 -13.14 -6.48
N ILE A 194 9.12 -13.10 -5.86
CA ILE A 194 10.43 -13.15 -6.52
C ILE A 194 10.59 -14.50 -7.24
N GLY A 195 10.49 -14.50 -8.57
CA GLY A 195 10.99 -15.58 -9.42
C GLY A 195 12.52 -15.61 -9.50
N GLY A 196 13.20 -15.81 -8.37
CA GLY A 196 14.64 -16.15 -8.32
C GLY A 196 15.66 -15.00 -8.34
N VAL A 197 15.28 -13.72 -8.28
CA VAL A 197 16.26 -12.63 -8.11
C VAL A 197 16.60 -12.50 -6.62
N HIS A 198 17.65 -13.17 -6.19
CA HIS A 198 18.29 -12.87 -4.91
C HIS A 198 18.78 -11.42 -4.95
N TYR A 199 18.14 -10.54 -4.18
CA TYR A 199 18.69 -9.23 -3.89
C TYR A 199 19.89 -9.47 -2.97
N ALA A 200 21.10 -9.32 -3.50
CA ALA A 200 22.30 -9.31 -2.69
C ALA A 200 22.23 -8.08 -1.78
N ILE A 201 22.21 -8.34 -0.47
CA ILE A 201 22.39 -7.34 0.58
C ILE A 201 23.87 -6.97 0.63
#